data_AF-A0A6B3G097-F1
#
_entry.id   AF-A0A6B3G097-F1
#
_cell.length_a   1.000
_cell.length_b   1.000
_cell.length_c   1.000
_cell.angle_alpha   90.00
_cell.angle_beta   90.00
_cell.angle_gamma   90.00
#
_symmetry.space_group_name_H-M   'P 1'
#
loop_
_entity.id
_entity.type
_entity.pdbx_description
1 polymer ?
#
loop_
_entity_poly.entity_id
_entity_poly.type
_entity_poly.pdbx_seq_one_letter_code
_entity_poly.pdbx_strand_id
1 'polypeptide(L)'
;MGFHVDSEAGRLRRVILHRPDLELKRLTPRNKDALLFDDVLWVRRAREEHDGFADVLRDRGVAVHLFGDLLRESLDIPVARRLVLDRVFDEKEYGPLATEHLRAAFEELPAAELAEALVGGMTKREFLERYSEPTSVRFHVMDLDDFLLGPLPNHLFTRDTSAWIYDGVSINAMRWPARQRETVHFEAIYRHHPLFTGPEAGAFHHWSEGQDDYPSTIEGGDVLVIGQGAVLIGMSERTTPQAVEMLARGLFDAGSARTIVALDMPKARAFMHLDTVMTMV
;
A
#
# COMPACT_ATOMS: atom_id res chain seq x y z
N MET A 1 -8.76 21.01 -11.04
CA MET A 1 -8.13 21.39 -9.76
C MET A 1 -7.39 20.15 -9.31
N GLY A 2 -6.08 20.24 -9.06
CA GLY A 2 -5.26 19.07 -8.73
C GLY A 2 -5.66 18.42 -7.41
N PHE A 3 -5.18 17.19 -7.18
CA PHE A 3 -5.28 16.55 -5.87
C PHE A 3 -4.49 17.34 -4.83
N HIS A 4 -5.07 17.45 -3.62
CA HIS A 4 -4.45 18.22 -2.56
C HIS A 4 -4.91 17.77 -1.16
N VAL A 5 -4.01 17.76 -0.18
CA VAL A 5 -4.32 17.57 1.24
C VAL A 5 -3.66 18.68 2.06
N ASP A 6 -4.46 19.68 2.46
CA ASP A 6 -4.00 20.88 3.18
C ASP A 6 -3.89 20.72 4.69
N SER A 7 -4.63 19.76 5.28
CA SER A 7 -4.82 19.69 6.73
C SER A 7 -5.47 18.36 7.16
N GLU A 8 -5.18 17.90 8.37
CA GLU A 8 -5.87 16.75 9.01
C GLU A 8 -7.33 17.06 9.44
N ALA A 9 -7.69 18.33 9.70
CA ALA A 9 -9.01 18.72 10.21
C ALA A 9 -9.92 19.43 9.18
N GLY A 10 -9.44 19.60 7.95
CA GLY A 10 -10.18 20.25 6.87
C GLY A 10 -11.33 19.40 6.34
N ARG A 11 -12.19 20.00 5.52
CA ARG A 11 -13.30 19.25 4.88
C ARG A 11 -12.73 18.22 3.90
N LEU A 12 -12.82 16.95 4.27
CA LEU A 12 -12.50 15.82 3.39
C LEU A 12 -13.41 15.81 2.16
N ARG A 13 -12.81 15.64 0.97
CA ARG A 13 -13.54 15.60 -0.31
C ARG A 13 -13.43 14.26 -1.02
N ARG A 14 -12.27 13.60 -0.92
CA ARG A 14 -12.00 12.30 -1.54
C ARG A 14 -11.16 11.46 -0.59
N VAL A 15 -11.33 10.14 -0.63
CA VAL A 15 -10.56 9.20 0.20
C VAL A 15 -10.40 7.86 -0.52
N ILE A 16 -9.28 7.18 -0.28
CA ILE A 16 -9.05 5.80 -0.72
C ILE A 16 -9.23 4.87 0.48
N LEU A 17 -10.11 3.89 0.36
CA LEU A 17 -10.34 2.85 1.36
C LEU A 17 -10.10 1.47 0.75
N HIS A 18 -9.70 0.49 1.55
CA HIS A 18 -9.62 -0.91 1.12
C HIS A 18 -10.71 -1.72 1.81
N ARG A 19 -11.56 -2.36 1.01
CA ARG A 19 -12.62 -3.20 1.53
C ARG A 19 -12.05 -4.60 1.87
N PRO A 20 -12.17 -5.07 3.13
CA PRO A 20 -11.73 -6.40 3.55
C PRO A 20 -12.18 -7.54 2.63
N ASP A 21 -11.27 -8.44 2.23
CA ASP A 21 -11.64 -9.70 1.58
C ASP A 21 -10.72 -10.90 1.88
N LEU A 22 -10.18 -11.56 0.85
CA LEU A 22 -9.49 -12.83 0.91
C LEU A 22 -8.23 -12.77 1.80
N GLU A 23 -7.52 -11.64 1.76
CA GLU A 23 -6.30 -11.41 2.54
C GLU A 23 -6.53 -11.58 4.05
N LEU A 24 -7.69 -11.16 4.56
CA LEU A 24 -8.04 -11.33 5.97
C LEU A 24 -8.54 -12.75 6.27
N LYS A 25 -9.14 -13.45 5.30
CA LYS A 25 -9.56 -14.86 5.48
C LYS A 25 -8.36 -15.80 5.62
N ARG A 26 -7.19 -15.40 5.09
CA ARG A 26 -5.93 -16.17 5.17
C ARG A 26 -5.15 -15.93 6.46
N LEU A 27 -5.62 -15.04 7.34
CA LEU A 27 -5.06 -14.88 8.68
C LEU A 27 -5.38 -16.11 9.53
N THR A 28 -4.36 -16.58 10.23
CA THR A 28 -4.43 -17.67 11.19
C THR A 28 -3.69 -17.26 12.46
N PRO A 29 -3.99 -17.89 13.61
CA PRO A 29 -3.23 -17.64 14.83
C PRO A 29 -1.72 -17.88 14.70
N ARG A 30 -1.29 -18.68 13.72
CA ARG A 30 0.12 -19.02 13.48
C ARG A 30 0.86 -18.02 12.58
N ASN A 31 0.16 -17.30 11.70
CA ASN A 31 0.79 -16.42 10.72
C ASN A 31 0.54 -14.92 10.95
N LYS A 32 -0.42 -14.56 11.82
CA LYS A 32 -0.84 -13.16 12.03
C LYS A 32 0.32 -12.21 12.35
N ASP A 33 1.24 -12.64 13.21
CA ASP A 33 2.34 -11.79 13.67
C ASP A 33 3.37 -11.55 12.53
N ALA A 34 3.62 -12.57 11.70
CA ALA A 34 4.47 -12.43 10.51
C ALA A 34 3.82 -11.55 9.43
N LEU A 35 2.48 -11.51 9.39
CA LEU A 35 1.70 -10.63 8.52
C LEU A 35 1.38 -9.27 9.18
N LEU A 36 2.00 -8.97 10.33
CA LEU A 36 1.87 -7.71 11.07
C LEU A 36 0.43 -7.37 11.47
N PHE A 37 -0.36 -8.39 11.76
CA PHE A 37 -1.76 -8.27 12.13
C PHE A 37 -1.99 -8.77 13.55
N ASP A 38 -2.80 -8.03 14.33
CA ASP A 38 -2.94 -8.29 15.76
C ASP A 38 -3.74 -9.55 16.07
N ASP A 39 -4.85 -9.78 15.37
CA ASP A 39 -5.71 -10.95 15.58
C ASP A 39 -6.51 -11.35 14.33
N VAL A 40 -7.06 -12.56 14.31
CA VAL A 40 -7.92 -13.05 13.24
C VAL A 40 -9.29 -12.39 13.32
N LEU A 41 -9.78 -11.89 12.19
CA LEU A 41 -11.04 -11.14 12.11
C LEU A 41 -12.21 -11.98 11.59
N TRP A 42 -13.42 -11.65 12.03
CA TRP A 42 -14.63 -12.12 11.38
C TRP A 42 -14.88 -11.34 10.08
N VAL A 43 -14.30 -11.81 8.97
CA VAL A 43 -14.24 -11.08 7.69
C VAL A 43 -15.61 -10.62 7.18
N ARG A 44 -16.66 -11.44 7.33
CA ARG A 44 -18.03 -11.05 6.92
C ARG A 44 -18.50 -9.80 7.67
N ARG A 45 -18.28 -9.76 8.98
CA ARG A 45 -18.63 -8.62 9.82
C ARG A 45 -17.73 -7.41 9.56
N ALA A 46 -16.44 -7.63 9.34
CA ALA A 46 -15.50 -6.56 8.96
C ALA A 46 -15.91 -5.88 7.64
N ARG A 47 -16.44 -6.65 6.67
CA ARG A 47 -17.02 -6.09 5.43
C ARG A 47 -18.26 -5.26 5.70
N GLU A 48 -19.19 -5.75 6.51
CA GLU A 48 -20.41 -5.02 6.88
C GLU A 48 -20.06 -3.69 7.60
N GLU A 49 -19.10 -3.71 8.52
CA GLU A 49 -18.63 -2.53 9.25
C GLU A 49 -17.90 -1.55 8.32
N HIS A 50 -17.05 -2.03 7.42
CA HIS A 50 -16.37 -1.21 6.43
C HIS A 50 -17.36 -0.56 5.45
N ASP A 51 -18.37 -1.31 4.98
CA ASP A 51 -19.40 -0.81 4.07
C ASP A 51 -20.19 0.33 4.75
N GLY A 52 -20.59 0.13 6.01
CA GLY A 52 -21.21 1.19 6.82
C GLY A 52 -20.32 2.43 6.99
N PHE A 53 -19.02 2.25 7.22
CA PHE A 53 -18.06 3.36 7.29
C PHE A 53 -17.96 4.14 5.97
N ALA A 54 -17.87 3.42 4.84
CA ALA A 54 -17.83 4.04 3.53
C ALA A 54 -19.12 4.83 3.22
N ASP A 55 -20.28 4.31 3.62
CA ASP A 55 -21.57 4.97 3.41
C ASP A 55 -21.70 6.25 4.24
N VAL A 56 -21.25 6.22 5.51
CA VAL A 56 -21.19 7.42 6.38
C VAL A 56 -20.38 8.57 5.74
N LEU A 57 -19.32 8.25 4.99
CA LEU A 57 -18.51 9.22 4.26
C LEU A 57 -19.21 9.72 2.98
N ARG A 58 -19.80 8.81 2.20
CA ARG A 58 -20.57 9.14 0.99
C ARG A 58 -21.76 10.04 1.31
N ASP A 59 -22.47 9.78 2.39
CA ASP A 59 -23.60 10.60 2.87
C ASP A 59 -23.18 12.04 3.21
N ARG A 60 -21.90 12.25 3.54
CA ARG A 60 -21.31 13.58 3.77
C ARG A 60 -20.76 14.23 2.49
N GLY A 61 -20.97 13.60 1.35
CA GLY A 61 -20.52 14.06 0.03
C GLY A 61 -19.03 13.81 -0.23
N VAL A 62 -18.39 12.88 0.50
CA VAL A 62 -17.01 12.47 0.24
C VAL A 62 -17.01 11.44 -0.90
N ALA A 63 -16.17 11.64 -1.92
CA ALA A 63 -15.94 10.63 -2.94
C ALA A 63 -15.06 9.51 -2.35
N VAL A 64 -15.64 8.33 -2.15
CA VAL A 64 -14.92 7.16 -1.65
C VAL A 64 -14.47 6.31 -2.83
N HIS A 65 -13.15 6.18 -2.99
CA HIS A 65 -12.51 5.30 -3.96
C HIS A 65 -12.08 4.01 -3.27
N LEU A 66 -12.43 2.85 -3.81
CA LEU A 66 -11.97 1.57 -3.26
C LEU A 66 -10.65 1.18 -3.91
N PHE A 67 -9.65 0.85 -3.09
CA PHE A 67 -8.32 0.43 -3.53
C PHE A 67 -8.38 -0.76 -4.50
N GLY A 68 -9.21 -1.77 -4.20
CA GLY A 68 -9.37 -2.94 -5.08
C GLY A 68 -9.87 -2.58 -6.49
N ASP A 69 -10.78 -1.59 -6.61
CA ASP A 69 -11.25 -1.11 -7.90
C ASP A 69 -10.14 -0.35 -8.64
N LEU A 70 -9.44 0.55 -7.94
CA LEU A 70 -8.30 1.29 -8.49
C LEU A 70 -7.20 0.35 -8.98
N LEU A 71 -6.84 -0.67 -8.19
CA LEU A 71 -5.83 -1.64 -8.58
C LEU A 71 -6.26 -2.44 -9.81
N ARG A 72 -7.49 -2.94 -9.83
CA ARG A 72 -8.04 -3.68 -10.98
C ARG A 72 -7.97 -2.84 -12.26
N GLU A 73 -8.48 -1.61 -12.22
CA GLU A 73 -8.48 -0.69 -13.35
C GLU A 73 -7.05 -0.34 -13.81
N SER A 74 -6.11 -0.20 -12.87
CA SER A 74 -4.69 -0.05 -13.20
C SER A 74 -4.11 -1.29 -13.88
N LEU A 75 -4.47 -2.50 -13.45
CA LEU A 75 -3.95 -3.76 -14.01
C LEU A 75 -4.49 -4.07 -15.42
N ASP A 76 -5.53 -3.37 -15.87
CA ASP A 76 -5.95 -3.37 -17.28
C ASP A 76 -5.01 -2.55 -18.18
N ILE A 77 -4.16 -1.69 -17.59
CA ILE A 77 -3.16 -0.91 -18.32
C ILE A 77 -1.87 -1.72 -18.45
N PRO A 78 -1.42 -2.07 -19.68
CA PRO A 78 -0.29 -2.99 -19.86
C PRO A 78 1.03 -2.56 -19.21
N VAL A 79 1.31 -1.26 -19.17
CA VAL A 79 2.53 -0.74 -18.52
C VAL A 79 2.47 -0.87 -16.99
N ALA A 80 1.30 -0.67 -16.40
CA ALA A 80 1.09 -0.80 -14.95
C ALA A 80 1.13 -2.26 -14.52
N ARG A 81 0.44 -3.15 -15.27
CA ARG A 81 0.51 -4.60 -15.08
C ARG A 81 1.95 -5.09 -15.08
N ARG A 82 2.73 -4.69 -16.08
CA ARG A 82 4.15 -5.04 -16.19
C ARG A 82 4.96 -4.54 -14.99
N LEU A 83 4.78 -3.28 -14.59
CA LEU A 83 5.45 -2.73 -13.41
C LEU A 83 5.19 -3.59 -12.17
N VAL A 84 3.94 -3.98 -11.93
CA VAL A 84 3.58 -4.79 -10.76
C VAL A 84 4.20 -6.19 -10.86
N LEU A 85 4.04 -6.87 -11.98
CA LEU A 85 4.54 -8.25 -12.13
C LEU A 85 6.06 -8.32 -12.07
N ASP A 86 6.77 -7.37 -12.66
CA ASP A 86 8.24 -7.33 -12.65
C ASP A 86 8.79 -7.05 -11.24
N ARG A 87 8.07 -6.28 -10.40
CA ARG A 87 8.45 -6.04 -9.01
C ARG A 87 8.04 -7.17 -8.07
N VAL A 88 6.92 -7.84 -8.34
CA VAL A 88 6.41 -8.94 -7.49
C VAL A 88 7.19 -10.21 -7.73
N PHE A 89 7.46 -10.58 -8.98
CA PHE A 89 8.20 -11.79 -9.34
C PHE A 89 9.69 -11.47 -9.50
N ASP A 90 10.38 -11.25 -8.38
CA ASP A 90 11.84 -11.05 -8.32
C ASP A 90 12.57 -12.41 -8.22
N GLU A 91 13.62 -12.60 -9.03
CA GLU A 91 14.41 -13.84 -9.07
C GLU A 91 15.06 -14.20 -7.74
N LYS A 92 15.37 -13.23 -6.88
CA LYS A 92 15.95 -13.44 -5.56
C LYS A 92 14.95 -14.07 -4.58
N GLU A 93 13.66 -13.83 -4.80
CA GLU A 93 12.57 -14.34 -3.95
C GLU A 93 11.99 -15.67 -4.50
N TYR A 94 11.75 -15.73 -5.80
CA TYR A 94 11.10 -16.89 -6.44
C TYR A 94 12.09 -17.89 -7.04
N GLY A 95 13.36 -17.49 -7.18
CA GLY A 95 14.41 -18.28 -7.82
C GLY A 95 14.40 -18.12 -9.35
N PRO A 96 15.58 -18.11 -10.00
CA PRO A 96 15.69 -17.81 -11.43
C PRO A 96 14.95 -18.83 -12.32
N LEU A 97 14.74 -20.06 -11.85
CA LEU A 97 14.09 -21.12 -12.63
C LEU A 97 12.55 -21.11 -12.53
N ALA A 98 11.96 -20.46 -11.51
CA ALA A 98 10.51 -20.36 -11.38
C ALA A 98 9.97 -19.01 -11.84
N THR A 99 10.77 -17.94 -11.72
CA THR A 99 10.30 -16.56 -11.83
C THR A 99 9.58 -16.29 -13.15
N GLU A 100 10.19 -16.62 -14.29
CA GLU A 100 9.57 -16.39 -15.61
C GLU A 100 8.26 -17.18 -15.77
N HIS A 101 8.25 -18.45 -15.36
CA HIS A 101 7.07 -19.33 -15.43
C HIS A 101 5.91 -18.80 -14.58
N LEU A 102 6.20 -18.40 -13.34
CA LEU A 102 5.21 -17.82 -12.44
C LEU A 102 4.70 -16.48 -12.96
N ARG A 103 5.61 -15.59 -13.37
CA ARG A 103 5.26 -14.28 -13.95
C ARG A 103 4.34 -14.45 -15.16
N ALA A 104 4.66 -15.37 -16.07
CA ALA A 104 3.84 -15.66 -17.26
C ALA A 104 2.44 -16.16 -16.88
N ALA A 105 2.33 -17.08 -15.91
CA ALA A 105 1.04 -17.57 -15.44
C ALA A 105 0.15 -16.45 -14.89
N PHE A 106 0.72 -15.50 -14.13
CA PHE A 106 -0.02 -14.36 -13.58
C PHE A 106 -0.30 -13.26 -14.62
N GLU A 107 0.53 -13.11 -15.65
CA GLU A 107 0.30 -12.18 -16.77
C GLU A 107 -0.98 -12.53 -17.55
N GLU A 108 -1.31 -13.82 -17.66
CA GLU A 108 -2.49 -14.32 -18.36
C GLU A 108 -3.81 -14.11 -17.60
N LEU A 109 -3.74 -13.81 -16.30
CA LEU A 109 -4.94 -13.61 -15.49
C LEU A 109 -5.73 -12.35 -15.93
N PRO A 110 -7.07 -12.42 -15.95
CA PRO A 110 -7.91 -11.24 -16.00
C PRO A 110 -7.58 -10.28 -14.85
N ALA A 111 -7.66 -8.97 -15.07
CA ALA A 111 -7.23 -7.98 -14.08
C ALA A 111 -7.90 -8.13 -12.70
N ALA A 112 -9.18 -8.55 -12.68
CA ALA A 112 -9.90 -8.82 -11.44
C ALA A 112 -9.30 -10.00 -10.65
N GLU A 113 -9.02 -11.12 -11.31
CA GLU A 113 -8.40 -12.30 -10.68
C GLU A 113 -6.95 -12.02 -10.29
N LEU A 114 -6.23 -11.24 -11.11
CA LEU A 114 -4.87 -10.81 -10.80
C LEU A 114 -4.84 -9.92 -9.55
N ALA A 115 -5.75 -8.95 -9.44
CA ALA A 115 -5.87 -8.09 -8.25
C ALA A 115 -6.19 -8.92 -7.00
N GLU A 116 -7.13 -9.87 -7.10
CA GLU A 116 -7.47 -10.76 -5.99
C GLU A 116 -6.27 -11.61 -5.56
N ALA A 117 -5.50 -12.17 -6.51
CA ALA A 117 -4.31 -12.93 -6.19
C ALA A 117 -3.20 -12.05 -5.57
N LEU A 118 -2.97 -10.85 -6.11
CA LEU A 118 -1.94 -9.92 -5.62
C LEU A 118 -2.19 -9.41 -4.20
N VAL A 119 -3.46 -9.15 -3.85
CA VAL A 119 -3.86 -8.67 -2.52
C VAL A 119 -4.14 -9.83 -1.58
N GLY A 120 -4.97 -10.76 -2.02
CA GLY A 120 -5.46 -11.90 -1.26
C GLY A 120 -4.44 -13.02 -1.10
N GLY A 121 -3.38 -13.05 -1.91
CA GLY A 121 -2.41 -14.14 -1.94
C GLY A 121 -2.92 -15.39 -2.65
N MET A 122 -2.01 -16.32 -2.90
CA MET A 122 -2.26 -17.60 -3.58
C MET A 122 -1.39 -18.70 -2.97
N THR A 123 -1.96 -19.87 -2.70
CA THR A 123 -1.20 -21.05 -2.23
C THR A 123 -0.59 -21.82 -3.39
N LYS A 124 0.41 -22.66 -3.11
CA LYS A 124 0.94 -23.62 -4.10
C LYS A 124 -0.15 -24.54 -4.64
N ARG A 125 -1.06 -25.02 -3.80
CA ARG A 125 -2.19 -25.87 -4.20
C ARG A 125 -3.09 -25.16 -5.21
N GLU A 126 -3.52 -23.94 -4.90
CA GLU A 126 -4.39 -23.13 -5.79
C GLU A 126 -3.70 -22.85 -7.14
N PHE A 127 -2.39 -22.61 -7.13
CA PHE A 127 -1.62 -22.45 -8.37
C PHE A 127 -1.61 -23.74 -9.20
N LEU A 128 -1.34 -24.89 -8.58
CA LEU A 128 -1.24 -26.19 -9.25
C LEU A 128 -2.58 -26.74 -9.77
N GLU A 129 -3.72 -26.21 -9.29
CA GLU A 129 -5.03 -26.49 -9.87
C GLU A 129 -5.19 -25.92 -11.29
N ARG A 130 -4.40 -24.89 -11.64
CA ARG A 130 -4.53 -24.14 -12.89
C ARG A 130 -3.30 -24.24 -13.80
N TYR A 131 -2.12 -24.39 -13.21
CA TYR A 131 -0.84 -24.32 -13.91
C TYR A 131 0.06 -25.51 -13.57
N SER A 132 0.95 -25.86 -14.49
CA SER A 132 1.98 -26.87 -14.23
C SER A 132 3.03 -26.38 -13.23
N GLU A 133 3.58 -27.29 -12.44
CA GLU A 133 4.72 -27.00 -11.57
C GLU A 133 5.94 -26.51 -12.39
N PRO A 134 6.54 -25.36 -12.04
CA PRO A 134 7.80 -24.93 -12.65
C PRO A 134 8.96 -25.85 -12.24
N THR A 135 9.94 -26.01 -13.12
CA THR A 135 11.20 -26.71 -12.80
C THR A 135 12.06 -25.86 -11.86
N SER A 136 11.73 -25.82 -10.57
CA SER A 136 12.41 -24.98 -9.57
C SER A 136 12.49 -25.65 -8.22
N VAL A 137 13.69 -25.68 -7.64
CA VAL A 137 13.90 -26.21 -6.28
C VAL A 137 13.09 -25.40 -5.26
N ARG A 138 13.06 -24.06 -5.37
CA ARG A 138 12.31 -23.18 -4.48
C ARG A 138 10.83 -23.54 -4.48
N PHE A 139 10.23 -23.73 -5.65
CA PHE A 139 8.83 -24.10 -5.77
C PHE A 139 8.59 -25.53 -5.27
N HIS A 140 9.49 -26.45 -5.62
CA HIS A 140 9.37 -27.87 -5.29
C HIS A 140 9.32 -28.13 -3.78
N VAL A 141 10.20 -27.46 -3.00
CA VAL A 141 10.30 -27.67 -1.54
C VAL A 141 9.15 -27.08 -0.73
N MET A 142 8.29 -26.24 -1.33
CA MET A 142 7.10 -25.73 -0.65
C MET A 142 6.08 -26.84 -0.38
N ASP A 143 5.41 -26.75 0.77
CA ASP A 143 4.21 -27.53 1.03
C ASP A 143 3.03 -27.01 0.19
N LEU A 144 2.03 -27.86 -0.03
CA LEU A 144 0.87 -27.50 -0.87
C LEU A 144 0.09 -26.28 -0.33
N ASP A 145 0.01 -26.14 0.98
CA ASP A 145 -0.75 -25.05 1.62
C ASP A 145 0.12 -23.83 1.94
N ASP A 146 1.41 -23.84 1.56
CA ASP A 146 2.27 -22.67 1.63
C ASP A 146 1.81 -21.59 0.64
N PHE A 147 1.97 -20.32 1.04
CA PHE A 147 1.71 -19.20 0.15
C PHE A 147 2.81 -19.09 -0.91
N LEU A 148 2.43 -19.33 -2.16
CA LEU A 148 3.23 -18.91 -3.31
C LEU A 148 3.34 -17.40 -3.32
N LEU A 149 2.20 -16.73 -3.13
CA LEU A 149 2.09 -15.29 -3.00
C LEU A 149 1.42 -15.00 -1.66
N GLY A 150 2.11 -14.34 -0.74
CA GLY A 150 1.55 -14.04 0.59
C GLY A 150 0.33 -13.10 0.51
N PRO A 151 -0.65 -13.21 1.42
CA PRO A 151 -1.70 -12.20 1.55
C PRO A 151 -1.15 -10.86 2.06
N LEU A 152 -1.84 -9.76 1.77
CA LEU A 152 -1.51 -8.40 2.20
C LEU A 152 -2.65 -7.82 3.07
N PRO A 153 -2.86 -8.33 4.30
CA PRO A 153 -3.97 -7.92 5.15
C PRO A 153 -3.92 -6.44 5.55
N ASN A 154 -2.74 -5.82 5.56
CA ASN A 154 -2.57 -4.42 5.95
C ASN A 154 -2.97 -3.42 4.86
N HIS A 155 -3.37 -3.87 3.66
CA HIS A 155 -4.10 -2.99 2.73
C HIS A 155 -5.34 -2.37 3.37
N LEU A 156 -5.91 -3.02 4.40
CA LEU A 156 -6.96 -2.45 5.26
C LEU A 156 -6.61 -1.04 5.77
N PHE A 157 -5.33 -0.78 6.04
CA PHE A 157 -4.82 0.47 6.54
C PHE A 157 -4.18 1.29 5.40
N THR A 158 -5.03 1.84 4.53
CA THR A 158 -4.61 2.67 3.37
C THR A 158 -3.84 3.94 3.75
N ARG A 159 -3.79 4.29 5.05
CA ARG A 159 -3.03 5.39 5.63
C ARG A 159 -1.52 5.22 5.44
N ASP A 160 -0.99 4.01 5.57
CA ASP A 160 0.46 3.85 5.77
C ASP A 160 1.25 3.83 4.47
N THR A 161 0.72 3.18 3.44
CA THR A 161 1.46 2.88 2.20
C THR A 161 1.64 4.09 1.30
N SER A 162 0.79 5.10 1.45
CA SER A 162 0.98 6.39 0.79
C SER A 162 0.38 7.52 1.62
N ALA A 163 0.99 8.70 1.57
CA ALA A 163 0.50 9.89 2.23
C ALA A 163 0.45 11.07 1.27
N TRP A 164 -0.71 11.70 1.13
CA TRP A 164 -0.84 12.97 0.42
C TRP A 164 -0.41 14.12 1.34
N ILE A 165 0.49 14.96 0.85
CA ILE A 165 1.09 16.07 1.57
C ILE A 165 1.01 17.29 0.66
N TYR A 166 0.11 18.21 0.97
CA TYR A 166 -0.21 19.35 0.12
C TYR A 166 -0.49 18.91 -1.33
N ASP A 167 0.27 19.38 -2.29
CA ASP A 167 0.12 19.19 -3.74
C ASP A 167 0.90 17.99 -4.29
N GLY A 168 1.20 17.00 -3.44
CA GLY A 168 1.87 15.78 -3.87
C GLY A 168 1.60 14.58 -2.98
N VAL A 169 2.10 13.43 -3.44
CA VAL A 169 1.96 12.14 -2.77
C VAL A 169 3.33 11.55 -2.46
N SER A 170 3.49 11.07 -1.24
CA SER A 170 4.59 10.21 -0.82
C SER A 170 4.16 8.77 -1.01
N ILE A 171 4.76 8.05 -1.96
CA ILE A 171 4.58 6.61 -2.12
C ILE A 171 5.63 5.95 -1.24
N ASN A 172 5.20 5.35 -0.14
CA ASN A 172 6.08 5.13 0.98
C ASN A 172 6.91 3.83 0.87
N ALA A 173 8.21 3.95 1.14
CA ALA A 173 9.09 2.80 1.35
C ALA A 173 8.79 2.16 2.72
N MET A 174 8.04 1.05 2.72
CA MET A 174 7.62 0.38 3.96
C MET A 174 8.79 -0.23 4.72
N ARG A 175 8.72 -0.19 6.05
CA ARG A 175 9.78 -0.71 6.92
C ARG A 175 9.94 -2.22 6.83
N TRP A 176 8.82 -2.94 6.81
CA TRP A 176 8.79 -4.39 6.91
C TRP A 176 8.57 -5.03 5.54
N PRO A 177 9.37 -6.06 5.17
CA PRO A 177 9.24 -6.74 3.88
C PRO A 177 7.82 -7.23 3.56
N ALA A 178 7.08 -7.68 4.59
CA ALA A 178 5.70 -8.15 4.44
C ALA A 178 4.75 -7.12 3.79
N ARG A 179 5.05 -5.81 3.91
CA ARG A 179 4.23 -4.71 3.37
C ARG A 179 4.79 -4.09 2.09
N GLN A 180 6.00 -4.44 1.66
CA GLN A 180 6.65 -3.77 0.52
C GLN A 180 5.87 -3.91 -0.80
N ARG A 181 5.16 -5.03 -0.99
CA ARG A 181 4.27 -5.21 -2.15
C ARG A 181 3.06 -4.27 -2.14
N GLU A 182 2.63 -3.78 -0.98
CA GLU A 182 1.57 -2.77 -0.91
C GLU A 182 2.00 -1.50 -1.64
N THR A 183 3.27 -1.07 -1.46
CA THR A 183 3.86 0.08 -2.14
C THR A 183 3.79 -0.07 -3.66
N VAL A 184 4.17 -1.25 -4.17
CA VAL A 184 4.15 -1.56 -5.62
C VAL A 184 2.75 -1.35 -6.21
N HIS A 185 1.70 -1.72 -5.47
CA HIS A 185 0.32 -1.52 -5.93
C HIS A 185 -0.03 -0.03 -6.00
N PHE A 186 0.34 0.76 -4.99
CA PHE A 186 0.12 2.21 -5.02
C PHE A 186 0.97 2.92 -6.07
N GLU A 187 2.20 2.46 -6.35
CA GLU A 187 3.02 2.95 -7.47
C GLU A 187 2.26 2.78 -8.79
N ALA A 188 1.71 1.60 -9.05
CA ALA A 188 0.93 1.32 -10.25
C ALA A 188 -0.34 2.19 -10.34
N ILE A 189 -1.02 2.41 -9.22
CA ILE A 189 -2.22 3.24 -9.15
C ILE A 189 -1.87 4.70 -9.46
N TYR A 190 -0.96 5.32 -8.71
CA TYR A 190 -0.68 6.76 -8.88
C TYR A 190 0.00 7.07 -10.21
N ARG A 191 0.85 6.18 -10.73
CA ARG A 191 1.59 6.43 -11.98
C ARG A 191 0.81 6.13 -13.25
N HIS A 192 -0.28 5.34 -13.17
CA HIS A 192 -0.96 4.87 -14.38
C HIS A 192 -2.49 4.98 -14.35
N HIS A 193 -3.14 4.94 -13.19
CA HIS A 193 -4.60 4.94 -13.13
C HIS A 193 -5.20 6.25 -13.71
N PRO A 194 -6.26 6.19 -14.54
CA PRO A 194 -6.84 7.38 -15.18
C PRO A 194 -7.33 8.45 -14.19
N LEU A 195 -7.69 8.05 -12.97
CA LEU A 195 -8.00 9.00 -11.89
C LEU A 195 -6.84 9.96 -11.58
N PHE A 196 -5.59 9.48 -11.66
CA PHE A 196 -4.39 10.23 -11.30
C PHE A 196 -3.59 10.71 -12.52
N THR A 197 -3.78 10.11 -13.69
CA THR A 197 -3.04 10.47 -14.91
C THR A 197 -3.91 11.10 -15.99
N GLY A 198 -5.23 11.04 -15.83
CA GLY A 198 -6.19 11.55 -16.80
C GLY A 198 -6.24 13.08 -16.85
N PRO A 199 -6.95 13.64 -17.85
CA PRO A 199 -7.02 15.09 -18.08
C PRO A 199 -7.52 15.90 -16.87
N GLU A 200 -8.31 15.28 -15.99
CA GLU A 200 -8.91 15.93 -14.83
C GLU A 200 -8.07 15.85 -13.55
N ALA A 201 -7.02 15.01 -13.52
CA ALA A 201 -6.20 14.77 -12.33
C ALA A 201 -5.43 16.02 -11.88
N GLY A 202 -5.00 16.84 -12.83
CA GLY A 202 -4.02 17.91 -12.61
C GLY A 202 -2.62 17.36 -12.34
N ALA A 203 -1.62 18.26 -12.34
CA ALA A 203 -0.27 17.90 -11.92
C ALA A 203 -0.18 17.83 -10.40
N PHE A 204 0.62 16.90 -9.89
CA PHE A 204 0.99 16.79 -8.48
C PHE A 204 2.42 16.23 -8.38
N HIS A 205 3.06 16.44 -7.23
CA HIS A 205 4.41 15.97 -6.97
C HIS A 205 4.45 14.52 -6.47
N HIS A 206 5.55 13.83 -6.76
CA HIS A 206 5.93 12.58 -6.09
C HIS A 206 7.04 12.89 -5.09
N TRP A 207 6.72 12.76 -3.80
CA TRP A 207 7.65 13.09 -2.72
C TRP A 207 8.57 11.93 -2.32
N SER A 208 8.13 10.71 -2.63
CA SER A 208 8.88 9.47 -2.44
C SER A 208 8.53 8.51 -3.56
N GLU A 209 9.51 7.74 -4.00
CA GLU A 209 9.44 6.82 -5.16
C GLU A 209 9.34 5.36 -4.71
N GLY A 210 8.71 5.12 -3.55
CA GLY A 210 8.38 3.79 -3.08
C GLY A 210 9.62 2.94 -2.82
N GLN A 211 9.71 1.77 -3.45
CA GLN A 211 10.80 0.83 -3.18
C GLN A 211 12.19 1.35 -3.55
N ASP A 212 12.28 2.34 -4.44
CA ASP A 212 13.57 2.91 -4.87
C ASP A 212 14.24 3.75 -3.77
N ASP A 213 13.47 4.22 -2.78
CA ASP A 213 13.99 4.96 -1.62
C ASP A 213 14.45 4.06 -0.47
N TYR A 214 14.16 2.75 -0.51
CA TYR A 214 14.62 1.81 0.51
C TYR A 214 16.17 1.75 0.53
N PRO A 215 16.85 1.81 1.69
CA PRO A 215 16.35 1.56 3.06
C PRO A 215 15.91 2.79 3.86
N SER A 216 15.70 3.94 3.23
CA SER A 216 15.08 5.10 3.88
C SER A 216 13.56 4.87 3.95
N THR A 217 13.06 4.47 5.12
CA THR A 217 11.66 4.07 5.28
C THR A 217 10.83 5.18 5.91
N ILE A 218 9.58 5.32 5.47
CA ILE A 218 8.58 6.24 6.02
C ILE A 218 7.23 5.56 5.90
N GLU A 219 6.32 5.80 6.85
CA GLU A 219 4.94 5.29 6.76
C GLU A 219 3.96 6.40 7.07
N GLY A 220 2.81 6.39 6.40
CA GLY A 220 1.89 7.53 6.40
C GLY A 220 1.21 7.80 7.74
N GLY A 221 1.11 6.82 8.65
CA GLY A 221 0.66 7.06 10.03
C GLY A 221 1.59 7.99 10.82
N ASP A 222 2.85 8.14 10.40
CA ASP A 222 3.78 9.11 10.99
C ASP A 222 3.66 10.52 10.38
N VAL A 223 2.94 10.68 9.27
CA VAL A 223 2.89 11.93 8.50
C VAL A 223 1.55 12.63 8.73
N LEU A 224 1.58 13.76 9.44
CA LEU A 224 0.38 14.57 9.70
C LEU A 224 0.53 15.95 9.04
N VAL A 225 -0.38 16.29 8.13
CA VAL A 225 -0.41 17.62 7.52
C VAL A 225 -1.19 18.56 8.43
N ILE A 226 -0.50 19.40 9.19
CA ILE A 226 -1.17 20.30 10.17
C ILE A 226 -1.55 21.67 9.57
N GLY A 227 -1.24 21.89 8.29
CA GLY A 227 -1.58 23.09 7.54
C GLY A 227 -0.62 24.26 7.68
N GLN A 228 -0.92 25.36 6.99
CA GLN A 228 -0.09 26.58 6.93
C GLN A 228 1.39 26.33 6.50
N GLY A 229 1.58 25.34 5.62
CA GLY A 229 2.89 24.92 5.14
C GLY A 229 3.70 24.14 6.18
N ALA A 230 3.08 23.61 7.24
CA ALA A 230 3.74 22.77 8.23
C ALA A 230 3.30 21.30 8.14
N VAL A 231 4.24 20.39 8.41
CA VAL A 231 4.00 18.93 8.50
C VAL A 231 4.64 18.43 9.79
N LEU A 232 3.92 17.59 10.55
CA LEU A 232 4.49 16.84 11.67
C LEU A 232 4.90 15.46 11.15
N ILE A 233 6.10 15.02 11.53
CA ILE A 233 6.58 13.68 11.17
C ILE A 233 7.08 12.95 12.41
N GLY A 234 6.46 11.82 12.73
CA GLY A 234 6.94 10.89 13.74
C GLY A 234 8.17 10.14 13.24
N MET A 235 9.29 10.25 13.94
CA MET A 235 10.41 9.33 13.76
C MET A 235 10.16 8.12 14.66
N SER A 236 9.44 7.12 14.14
CA SER A 236 9.03 5.90 14.83
C SER A 236 9.99 4.71 14.58
N GLU A 237 9.57 3.48 14.89
CA GLU A 237 10.28 2.27 14.44
C GLU A 237 10.19 2.05 12.92
N ARG A 238 9.25 2.72 12.25
CA ARG A 238 8.94 2.57 10.83
C ARG A 238 9.44 3.73 9.97
N THR A 239 9.55 4.93 10.54
CA THR A 239 10.04 6.13 9.84
C THR A 239 11.46 6.50 10.27
N THR A 240 12.39 6.54 9.30
CA THR A 240 13.81 6.85 9.54
C THR A 240 14.11 8.34 9.35
N PRO A 241 15.12 8.89 10.06
CA PRO A 241 15.53 10.29 9.89
C PRO A 241 15.90 10.64 8.43
N GLN A 242 16.50 9.72 7.69
CA GLN A 242 16.88 9.92 6.29
C GLN A 242 15.64 10.17 5.41
N ALA A 243 14.56 9.41 5.62
CA ALA A 243 13.32 9.60 4.88
C ALA A 243 12.68 10.96 5.21
N VAL A 244 12.77 11.41 6.47
CA VAL A 244 12.33 12.75 6.88
C VAL A 244 13.11 13.84 6.15
N GLU A 245 14.45 13.74 6.08
CA GLU A 245 15.29 14.71 5.37
C GLU A 245 15.03 14.74 3.86
N MET A 246 14.85 13.56 3.24
CA MET A 246 14.53 13.44 1.82
C MET A 246 13.17 14.09 1.49
N LEU A 247 12.15 13.79 2.30
CA LEU A 247 10.83 14.40 2.17
C LEU A 247 10.87 15.91 2.41
N ALA A 248 11.60 16.37 3.43
CA ALA A 248 11.78 17.80 3.73
C ALA A 248 12.38 18.53 2.54
N ARG A 249 13.44 17.98 1.95
CA ARG A 249 14.09 18.56 0.79
C ARG A 249 13.12 18.70 -0.39
N GLY A 250 12.38 17.64 -0.73
CA GLY A 250 11.41 17.68 -1.81
C GLY A 250 10.32 18.75 -1.61
N LEU A 251 9.74 18.79 -0.41
CA LEU A 251 8.70 19.76 -0.06
C LEU A 251 9.19 21.22 -0.06
N PHE A 252 10.41 21.46 0.43
CA PHE A 252 10.97 22.81 0.52
C PHE A 252 11.47 23.31 -0.84
N ASP A 253 12.10 22.45 -1.64
CA ASP A 253 12.55 22.80 -3.00
C ASP A 253 11.35 23.16 -3.91
N ALA A 254 10.21 22.49 -3.73
CA ALA A 254 8.96 22.81 -4.43
C ALA A 254 8.20 24.01 -3.84
N GLY A 255 8.51 24.42 -2.61
CA GLY A 255 7.78 25.47 -1.87
C GLY A 255 6.41 25.03 -1.33
N SER A 256 6.09 23.73 -1.37
CA SER A 256 4.82 23.14 -0.91
C SER A 256 4.68 23.15 0.62
N ALA A 257 5.80 23.04 1.32
CA ALA A 257 5.88 23.26 2.77
C ALA A 257 7.04 24.19 3.12
N ARG A 258 6.97 24.79 4.30
CA ARG A 258 8.00 25.69 4.84
C ARG A 258 8.57 25.21 6.17
N THR A 259 7.95 24.20 6.79
CA THR A 259 8.35 23.71 8.11
C THR A 259 8.01 22.24 8.24
N ILE A 260 8.96 21.46 8.75
CA ILE A 260 8.73 20.11 9.24
C ILE A 260 9.13 20.08 10.70
N VAL A 261 8.27 19.51 11.53
CA VAL A 261 8.58 19.21 12.93
C VAL A 261 8.70 17.70 13.07
N ALA A 262 9.94 17.23 13.19
CA ALA A 262 10.22 15.82 13.44
C ALA A 262 10.12 15.53 14.94
N LEU A 263 9.36 14.50 15.31
CA LEU A 263 9.17 14.05 16.68
C LEU A 263 9.92 12.74 16.90
N ASP A 264 10.92 12.72 17.78
CA ASP A 264 11.58 11.47 18.15
C ASP A 264 10.66 10.64 19.04
N MET A 265 10.21 9.50 18.53
CA MET A 265 9.25 8.62 19.20
C MET A 265 9.96 7.41 19.82
N PRO A 266 9.49 6.91 20.98
CA PRO A 266 9.96 5.65 21.53
C PRO A 266 9.80 4.51 20.53
N LYS A 267 10.86 3.71 20.32
CA LYS A 267 10.85 2.57 19.40
C LYS A 267 10.22 1.35 20.05
N ALA A 268 8.90 1.39 20.23
CA ALA A 268 8.12 0.31 20.83
C ALA A 268 6.79 0.14 20.09
N ARG A 269 6.29 -1.10 20.06
CA ARG A 269 5.05 -1.47 19.36
C ARG A 269 3.81 -0.65 19.76
N ALA A 270 3.77 -0.09 20.98
CA ALA A 270 2.67 0.78 21.41
C ALA A 270 2.71 2.19 20.77
N PHE A 271 3.84 2.59 20.20
CA PHE A 271 4.10 3.91 19.58
C PHE A 271 4.46 3.74 18.11
N MET A 272 3.72 2.85 17.45
CA MET A 272 4.10 2.30 16.16
C MET A 272 4.06 3.37 15.05
N HIS A 273 3.19 4.36 15.19
CA HIS A 273 3.10 5.57 14.37
C HIS A 273 2.61 6.78 15.19
N LEU A 274 2.87 8.00 14.73
CA LEU A 274 2.45 9.24 15.41
C LEU A 274 0.94 9.35 15.61
N ASP A 275 0.15 9.00 14.59
CA ASP A 275 -1.32 9.08 14.63
C ASP A 275 -1.96 8.20 15.71
N THR A 276 -1.27 7.14 16.16
CA THR A 276 -1.75 6.28 17.25
C THR A 276 -1.73 6.95 18.62
N VAL A 277 -0.95 8.01 18.78
CA VAL A 277 -0.80 8.74 20.06
C VAL A 277 -1.17 10.21 19.98
N MET A 278 -1.33 10.75 18.77
CA MET A 278 -1.68 12.15 18.56
C MET A 278 -2.39 12.36 17.22
N THR A 279 -3.59 12.95 17.27
CA THR A 279 -4.37 13.35 16.09
C THR A 279 -4.91 14.77 16.26
N MET A 280 -5.10 15.49 15.15
CA MET A 280 -5.75 16.81 15.14
C MET A 280 -7.27 16.63 15.01
N VAL A 281 -8.06 17.35 15.82
CA VAL A 281 -9.54 17.29 15.85
C VAL A 281 -10.20 18.66 15.71
#